data_AF-A0A3B4ABG6-F1
#
_entry.id   AF-A0A3B4ABG6-F1
#
_cell.length_a   1.000
_cell.length_b   1.000
_cell.length_c   1.000
_cell.angle_alpha   90.00
_cell.angle_beta   90.00
_cell.angle_gamma   90.00
#
_symmetry.space_group_name_H-M   'P 1'
#
loop_
_entity.id
_entity.type
_entity.pdbx_description
1 polymer ?
#
loop_
_entity_poly.entity_id
_entity_poly.type
_entity_poly.pdbx_seq_one_letter_code
_entity_poly.pdbx_strand_id
1 'polypeptide(L)'
;MMQEVSIAVAYDAHVVDRPLEEEEALASMVGSSKPVPTKKLKKFEKEYQSLRENQLQQEDPIHRYQRENRRLQEASMRLEQENDDLAHELVTSKIALRSDLDQAEDKADVLNKELLSTKQRLVETEEEKRRHEEETAQLKEVFRRELEKAESEIKKTTAIIAEYKQICSQLSTRLEKHQAATKEELDVVRSKVSGCERCRVLFTSTDPLQPGSPRGGDPLTEPADEEQDGLKEQLRHLELELAQTKLQLVEAKCRIQELEHQRGVLMSEVQAAKNSWFSKTLAPIGQRISFCYQVVLDEYCDF
;
A
#
# COMPACT_ATOMS: atom_id res chain seq x y z
N MET A 1 -34.96 20.24 -13.52
CA MET A 1 -36.43 20.06 -13.54
C MET A 1 -36.94 20.44 -14.91
N MET A 2 -37.10 19.46 -15.79
CA MET A 2 -37.95 19.58 -16.97
C MET A 2 -38.84 18.34 -16.95
N GLN A 3 -40.14 18.55 -16.85
CA GLN A 3 -41.15 17.51 -16.83
C GLN A 3 -41.23 16.87 -18.21
N GLU A 4 -41.06 15.55 -18.26
CA GLU A 4 -41.34 14.74 -19.43
C GLU A 4 -42.85 14.77 -19.70
N VAL A 5 -43.25 15.37 -20.82
CA VAL A 5 -44.63 15.28 -21.33
C VAL A 5 -44.67 14.07 -22.24
N SER A 6 -45.14 12.93 -21.71
CA SER A 6 -45.46 11.76 -22.51
C SER A 6 -46.62 12.08 -23.45
N ILE A 7 -46.33 12.21 -24.75
CA ILE A 7 -47.36 12.22 -25.79
C ILE A 7 -47.76 10.76 -26.02
N ALA A 8 -48.63 10.26 -25.15
CA ALA A 8 -49.41 9.08 -25.44
C ALA A 8 -50.39 9.48 -26.56
N VAL A 9 -50.08 9.09 -27.79
CA VAL A 9 -50.99 9.23 -28.93
C VAL A 9 -52.22 8.40 -28.59
N ALA A 10 -53.32 9.08 -28.25
CA ALA A 10 -54.63 8.49 -28.17
C ALA A 10 -55.00 8.02 -29.58
N TYR A 11 -54.61 6.79 -29.90
CA TYR A 11 -55.24 6.04 -30.97
C TYR A 11 -56.73 6.01 -30.65
N ASP A 12 -57.54 6.50 -31.58
CA ASP A 12 -58.99 6.45 -31.56
C ASP A 12 -59.48 5.04 -31.19
N ALA A 13 -59.74 4.83 -29.89
CA ALA A 13 -60.36 3.62 -29.36
C ALA A 13 -61.83 3.49 -29.79
N HIS A 14 -62.36 4.44 -30.58
CA HIS A 14 -63.74 4.47 -31.06
C HIS A 14 -63.92 3.85 -32.46
N VAL A 15 -62.83 3.38 -33.10
CA VAL A 15 -62.92 2.67 -34.38
C VAL A 15 -62.98 1.15 -34.20
N VAL A 16 -62.53 0.62 -33.05
CA VAL A 16 -62.41 -0.84 -32.83
C VAL A 16 -63.65 -1.47 -32.19
N ASP A 17 -64.48 -0.71 -31.46
CA ASP A 17 -65.67 -1.25 -30.75
C ASP A 17 -67.01 -1.10 -31.50
N ARG A 18 -67.02 -0.50 -32.70
CA ARG A 18 -68.22 -0.40 -33.55
C ARG A 18 -68.62 -1.64 -34.39
N PRO A 19 -67.84 -2.74 -34.53
CA PRO A 19 -68.28 -3.87 -35.36
C PRO A 19 -69.39 -4.72 -34.73
N LEU A 20 -69.50 -4.74 -33.39
CA LEU A 20 -70.32 -5.74 -32.69
C LEU A 20 -71.83 -5.43 -32.72
N GLU A 21 -72.23 -4.17 -32.56
CA GLU A 21 -73.67 -3.79 -32.67
C GLU A 21 -74.19 -3.89 -34.11
N GLU A 22 -73.32 -3.67 -35.11
CA GLU A 22 -73.65 -3.83 -36.52
C GLU A 22 -73.76 -5.32 -36.90
N GLU A 23 -72.93 -6.20 -36.33
CA GLU A 23 -73.02 -7.65 -36.52
C GLU A 23 -74.33 -8.24 -35.96
N GLU A 24 -74.77 -7.81 -34.77
CA GLU A 24 -76.00 -8.34 -34.15
C GLU A 24 -77.27 -7.90 -34.92
N ALA A 25 -77.26 -6.67 -35.45
CA ALA A 25 -78.30 -6.16 -36.33
C ALA A 25 -78.33 -6.87 -37.70
N LEU A 26 -77.16 -7.15 -38.30
CA LEU A 26 -77.03 -7.91 -39.54
C LEU A 26 -77.46 -9.38 -39.34
N ALA A 27 -77.11 -10.00 -38.21
CA ALA A 27 -77.47 -11.38 -37.87
C ALA A 27 -79.00 -11.54 -37.69
N SER A 28 -79.65 -10.60 -37.02
CA SER A 28 -81.12 -10.56 -36.88
C SER A 28 -81.85 -10.42 -38.23
N MET A 29 -81.29 -9.59 -39.12
CA MET A 29 -81.84 -9.37 -40.45
C MET A 29 -81.65 -10.58 -41.38
N VAL A 30 -80.54 -11.32 -41.23
CA VAL A 30 -80.28 -12.58 -41.96
C VAL A 30 -81.14 -13.73 -41.43
N GLY A 31 -81.37 -13.82 -40.11
CA GLY A 31 -82.17 -14.86 -39.47
C GLY A 31 -83.66 -14.86 -39.86
N SER A 32 -84.19 -13.71 -40.28
CA SER A 32 -85.59 -13.56 -40.73
C SER A 32 -85.77 -13.74 -42.25
N SER A 33 -84.69 -13.98 -42.99
CA SER A 33 -84.70 -14.02 -44.45
C SER A 33 -84.97 -15.44 -44.98
N LYS A 34 -85.88 -15.58 -45.95
CA LYS A 34 -86.14 -16.87 -46.62
C LYS A 34 -84.88 -17.33 -47.36
N PRO A 35 -84.53 -18.63 -47.33
CA PRO A 35 -83.31 -19.14 -47.96
C PRO A 35 -83.29 -18.79 -49.45
N VAL A 36 -82.31 -17.97 -49.85
CA VAL A 36 -82.14 -17.54 -51.23
C VAL A 36 -81.62 -18.72 -52.04
N PRO A 37 -82.33 -19.18 -53.09
CA PRO A 37 -81.85 -20.25 -53.96
C PRO A 37 -80.47 -19.92 -54.51
N THR A 38 -79.52 -20.87 -54.47
CA THR A 38 -78.12 -20.69 -54.91
C THR A 38 -77.98 -20.11 -56.33
N LYS A 39 -78.95 -20.40 -57.20
CA LYS A 39 -79.04 -19.81 -58.54
C LYS A 39 -79.34 -18.31 -58.53
N LYS A 40 -80.15 -17.82 -57.59
CA LYS A 40 -80.40 -16.39 -57.36
C LYS A 40 -79.20 -15.72 -56.70
N LEU A 41 -78.49 -16.42 -55.80
CA LEU A 41 -77.26 -15.90 -55.17
C LEU A 41 -76.18 -15.60 -56.20
N LYS A 42 -75.90 -16.54 -57.13
CA LYS A 42 -74.98 -16.32 -58.25
C LYS A 42 -75.40 -15.18 -59.17
N LYS A 43 -76.71 -14.98 -59.34
CA LYS A 43 -77.26 -13.86 -60.10
C LYS A 43 -77.01 -12.53 -59.37
N PHE A 44 -77.27 -12.47 -58.06
CA PHE A 44 -77.00 -11.28 -57.24
C PHE A 44 -75.51 -10.96 -57.12
N GLU A 45 -74.65 -11.97 -56.99
CA GLU A 45 -73.20 -11.80 -57.01
C GLU A 45 -72.72 -11.20 -58.34
N LYS A 46 -73.22 -11.73 -59.46
CA LYS A 46 -72.90 -11.23 -60.80
C LYS A 46 -73.47 -9.82 -61.04
N GLU A 47 -74.68 -9.54 -60.55
CA GLU A 47 -75.29 -8.21 -60.59
C GLU A 47 -74.54 -7.22 -59.70
N TYR A 48 -74.07 -7.63 -58.52
CA TYR A 48 -73.25 -6.81 -57.63
C TYR A 48 -71.88 -6.51 -58.23
N GLN A 49 -71.23 -7.52 -58.82
CA GLN A 49 -69.98 -7.34 -59.57
C GLN A 49 -70.18 -6.39 -60.75
N SER A 50 -71.23 -6.60 -61.55
CA SER A 50 -71.58 -5.73 -62.66
C SER A 50 -71.91 -4.30 -62.20
N LEU A 51 -72.61 -4.14 -61.08
CA LEU A 51 -72.92 -2.84 -60.49
C LEU A 51 -71.65 -2.13 -59.99
N ARG A 52 -70.75 -2.84 -59.32
CA ARG A 52 -69.42 -2.34 -58.91
C ARG A 52 -68.59 -1.91 -60.11
N GLU A 53 -68.57 -2.71 -61.16
CA GLU A 53 -67.81 -2.46 -62.38
C GLU A 53 -68.40 -1.28 -63.18
N ASN A 54 -69.73 -1.17 -63.22
CA ASN A 54 -70.45 -0.04 -63.83
C ASN A 54 -70.31 1.25 -62.99
N GLN A 55 -70.30 1.15 -61.66
CA GLN A 55 -69.95 2.26 -60.75
C GLN A 55 -68.50 2.73 -60.97
N LEU A 56 -67.56 1.81 -61.17
CA LEU A 56 -66.17 2.13 -61.52
C LEU A 56 -66.05 2.78 -62.91
N GLN A 57 -66.88 2.37 -63.86
CA GLN A 57 -66.93 2.96 -65.22
C GLN A 57 -67.66 4.31 -65.24
N GLN A 58 -68.57 4.57 -64.29
CA GLN A 58 -69.24 5.85 -64.11
C GLN A 58 -68.45 6.85 -63.26
N GLU A 59 -67.51 6.40 -62.43
CA GLU A 59 -66.58 7.29 -61.72
C GLU A 59 -65.77 8.08 -62.76
N ASP A 60 -65.80 9.42 -62.68
CA ASP A 60 -65.03 10.29 -63.56
C ASP A 60 -63.53 9.91 -63.46
N PRO A 61 -62.89 9.51 -64.58
CA PRO A 61 -61.49 9.14 -64.60
C PRO A 61 -60.59 10.19 -63.93
N ILE A 62 -60.92 11.48 -64.08
CA ILE A 62 -60.17 12.59 -63.47
C ILE A 62 -60.25 12.51 -61.94
N HIS A 63 -61.45 12.29 -61.38
CA HIS A 63 -61.65 12.19 -59.93
C HIS A 63 -60.90 11.00 -59.33
N ARG A 64 -60.86 9.86 -60.02
CA ARG A 64 -60.09 8.68 -59.58
C ARG A 64 -58.59 8.97 -59.55
N TYR A 65 -58.04 9.53 -60.64
CA TYR A 65 -56.62 9.88 -60.70
C TYR A 65 -56.23 10.94 -59.66
N GLN A 66 -57.10 11.92 -59.39
CA GLN A 66 -56.87 12.91 -58.34
C GLN A 66 -56.81 12.30 -56.93
N ARG A 67 -57.70 11.34 -56.62
CA ARG A 67 -57.68 10.62 -55.34
C ARG A 67 -56.40 9.80 -55.18
N GLU A 68 -55.99 9.09 -56.23
CA GLU A 68 -54.77 8.28 -56.22
C GLU A 68 -53.51 9.15 -56.11
N ASN A 69 -53.45 10.26 -56.87
CA ASN A 69 -52.33 11.19 -56.80
C ASN A 69 -52.22 11.81 -55.40
N ARG A 70 -53.34 12.16 -54.77
CA ARG A 70 -53.35 12.61 -53.36
C ARG A 70 -52.79 11.55 -52.41
N ARG A 71 -53.20 10.28 -52.55
CA ARG A 71 -52.66 9.18 -51.73
C ARG A 71 -51.15 8.98 -51.92
N LEU A 72 -50.69 9.04 -53.17
CA LEU A 72 -49.26 8.92 -53.48
C LEU A 72 -48.46 10.10 -52.94
N GLN A 73 -49.01 11.32 -53.00
CA GLN A 73 -48.41 12.52 -52.39
C GLN A 73 -48.31 12.39 -50.87
N GLU A 74 -49.37 11.93 -50.20
CA GLU A 74 -49.37 11.68 -48.76
C GLU A 74 -48.36 10.60 -48.37
N ALA A 75 -48.24 9.52 -49.14
CA ALA A 75 -47.25 8.48 -48.93
C ALA A 75 -45.82 8.99 -49.15
N SER A 76 -45.59 9.81 -50.19
CA SER A 76 -44.28 10.43 -50.44
C SER A 76 -43.86 11.32 -49.28
N MET A 77 -44.76 12.18 -48.79
CA MET A 77 -44.45 13.06 -47.65
C MET A 77 -44.13 12.25 -46.38
N ARG A 78 -44.81 11.13 -46.13
CA ARG A 78 -44.46 10.25 -44.99
C ARG A 78 -43.09 9.63 -45.14
N LEU A 79 -42.79 9.09 -46.32
CA LEU A 79 -41.48 8.47 -46.59
C LEU A 79 -40.34 9.50 -46.55
N GLU A 80 -40.58 10.72 -47.01
CA GLU A 80 -39.64 11.84 -46.88
C GLU A 80 -39.36 12.15 -45.41
N GLN A 81 -40.41 12.25 -44.59
CA GLN A 81 -40.26 12.48 -43.15
C GLN A 81 -39.53 11.34 -42.44
N GLU A 82 -39.89 10.08 -42.72
CA GLU A 82 -39.19 8.91 -42.15
C GLU A 82 -37.71 8.88 -42.58
N ASN A 83 -37.40 9.28 -43.81
CA ASN A 83 -36.01 9.37 -44.28
C ASN A 83 -35.24 10.47 -43.54
N ASP A 84 -35.85 11.65 -43.37
CA ASP A 84 -35.25 12.76 -42.63
C ASP A 84 -35.00 12.38 -41.15
N ASP A 85 -35.96 11.70 -40.51
CA ASP A 85 -35.82 11.20 -39.13
C ASP A 85 -34.66 10.18 -39.04
N LEU A 86 -34.60 9.20 -39.94
CA LEU A 86 -33.51 8.22 -39.99
C LEU A 86 -32.14 8.88 -40.27
N ALA A 87 -32.10 9.90 -41.13
CA ALA A 87 -30.87 10.65 -41.40
C ALA A 87 -30.42 11.41 -40.15
N HIS A 88 -31.34 12.04 -39.42
CA HIS A 88 -31.06 12.72 -38.16
C HIS A 88 -30.57 11.76 -37.06
N GLU A 89 -31.21 10.61 -36.89
CA GLU A 89 -30.79 9.57 -35.95
C GLU A 89 -29.39 9.06 -36.28
N LEU A 90 -29.13 8.76 -37.56
CA LEU A 90 -27.83 8.27 -38.02
C LEU A 90 -26.71 9.30 -37.75
N VAL A 91 -26.96 10.58 -38.05
CA VAL A 91 -25.99 11.65 -37.79
C VAL A 91 -25.75 11.80 -36.30
N THR A 92 -26.80 11.80 -35.49
CA THR A 92 -26.72 11.91 -34.03
C THR A 92 -25.92 10.76 -33.43
N SER A 93 -26.26 9.52 -33.80
CA SER A 93 -25.56 8.32 -33.35
C SER A 93 -24.09 8.32 -33.79
N LYS A 94 -23.81 8.73 -35.03
CA LYS A 94 -22.43 8.84 -35.54
C LYS A 94 -21.59 9.87 -34.76
N ILE A 95 -22.17 11.01 -34.37
CA ILE A 95 -21.48 12.01 -33.56
C ILE A 95 -21.20 11.46 -32.16
N ALA A 96 -22.19 10.80 -31.54
CA ALA A 96 -22.03 10.19 -30.22
C ALA A 96 -20.92 9.13 -30.22
N LEU A 97 -20.93 8.21 -31.19
CA LEU A 97 -19.91 7.16 -31.30
C LEU A 97 -18.50 7.72 -31.53
N ARG A 98 -18.36 8.83 -32.27
CA ARG A 98 -17.07 9.51 -32.42
C ARG A 98 -16.61 10.12 -31.10
N SER A 99 -17.49 10.79 -30.38
CA SER A 99 -17.19 11.33 -29.05
C SER A 99 -16.78 10.24 -28.06
N ASP A 100 -17.44 9.08 -28.11
CA ASP A 100 -17.12 7.94 -27.26
C ASP A 100 -15.76 7.32 -27.63
N LEU A 101 -15.45 7.26 -28.93
CA LEU A 101 -14.14 6.80 -29.43
C LEU A 101 -13.02 7.75 -28.97
N ASP A 102 -13.18 9.05 -29.19
CA ASP A 102 -12.21 10.07 -28.75
C ASP A 102 -11.98 9.96 -27.23
N GLN A 103 -13.05 9.79 -26.45
CA GLN A 103 -12.93 9.62 -25.00
C GLN A 103 -12.23 8.30 -24.60
N ALA A 104 -12.44 7.22 -25.35
CA ALA A 104 -11.76 5.95 -25.11
C ALA A 104 -10.26 6.05 -25.43
N GLU A 105 -9.90 6.74 -26.51
CA GLU A 105 -8.51 7.02 -26.89
C GLU A 105 -7.80 7.86 -25.83
N ASP A 106 -8.41 8.97 -25.38
CA ASP A 106 -7.86 9.81 -24.30
C ASP A 106 -7.62 9.00 -23.01
N LYS A 107 -8.58 8.13 -22.64
CA LYS A 107 -8.44 7.25 -21.47
C LYS A 107 -7.29 6.26 -21.64
N ALA A 108 -7.14 5.67 -22.83
CA ALA A 108 -6.04 4.75 -23.12
C ALA A 108 -4.68 5.46 -22.98
N ASP A 109 -4.56 6.68 -23.48
CA ASP A 109 -3.35 7.49 -23.38
C ASP A 109 -3.01 7.86 -21.93
N VAL A 110 -4.01 8.24 -21.13
CA VAL A 110 -3.84 8.51 -19.69
C VAL A 110 -3.37 7.25 -18.96
N LEU A 111 -4.04 6.12 -19.17
CA LEU A 111 -3.67 4.85 -18.54
C LEU A 111 -2.27 4.40 -18.95
N ASN A 112 -1.87 4.61 -20.20
CA ASN A 112 -0.53 4.27 -20.67
C ASN A 112 0.54 5.15 -20.00
N LYS A 113 0.28 6.45 -19.81
CA LYS A 113 1.18 7.36 -19.07
C LYS A 113 1.30 6.95 -17.60
N GLU A 114 0.19 6.62 -16.94
CA GLU A 114 0.18 6.14 -15.56
C GLU A 114 0.91 4.80 -15.41
N LEU A 115 0.73 3.88 -16.36
CA LEU A 115 1.44 2.61 -16.41
C LEU A 115 2.96 2.82 -16.52
N LEU A 116 3.41 3.74 -17.36
CA LEU A 116 4.83 4.06 -17.48
C LEU A 116 5.38 4.70 -16.19
N SER A 117 4.64 5.64 -15.59
CA SER A 117 5.04 6.25 -14.32
C SER A 117 5.14 5.23 -13.17
N THR A 118 4.17 4.31 -13.09
CA THR A 118 4.17 3.26 -12.06
C THR A 118 5.30 2.25 -12.27
N LYS A 119 5.59 1.87 -13.53
CA LYS A 119 6.75 1.03 -13.86
C LYS A 119 8.07 1.70 -13.47
N GLN A 120 8.23 2.98 -13.77
CA GLN A 120 9.45 3.72 -13.41
C GLN A 120 9.65 3.75 -11.89
N ARG A 121 8.58 4.05 -11.13
CA ARG A 121 8.61 4.07 -9.67
C ARG A 121 8.90 2.69 -9.07
N LEU A 122 8.40 1.62 -9.69
CA LEU A 122 8.69 0.25 -9.26
C LEU A 122 10.19 -0.04 -9.39
N VAL A 123 10.79 0.29 -10.54
CA VAL A 123 12.23 0.10 -10.76
C VAL A 123 13.05 0.88 -9.74
N GLU A 124 12.73 2.15 -9.51
CA GLU A 124 13.40 2.98 -8.50
C GLU A 124 13.32 2.36 -7.10
N THR A 125 12.13 1.87 -6.71
CA THR A 125 11.90 1.22 -5.41
C THR A 125 12.67 -0.10 -5.29
N GLU A 126 12.74 -0.89 -6.37
CA GLU A 126 13.50 -2.14 -6.40
C GLU A 126 15.01 -1.89 -6.29
N GLU A 127 15.52 -0.84 -6.94
CA GLU A 127 16.91 -0.42 -6.83
C GLU A 127 17.26 0.08 -5.42
N GLU A 128 16.37 0.87 -4.79
CA GLU A 128 16.53 1.29 -3.39
C GLU A 128 16.54 0.12 -2.43
N LYS A 129 15.61 -0.83 -2.60
CA LYS A 129 15.59 -2.07 -1.82
C LYS A 129 16.91 -2.83 -1.98
N ARG A 130 17.41 -2.98 -3.21
CA ARG A 130 18.69 -3.64 -3.48
C ARG A 130 19.85 -2.94 -2.78
N ARG A 131 19.90 -1.59 -2.81
CA ARG A 131 20.91 -0.80 -2.08
C ARG A 131 20.84 -1.05 -0.57
N HIS A 132 19.64 -1.02 0.02
CA HIS A 132 19.47 -1.28 1.45
C HIS A 132 19.82 -2.72 1.86
N GLU A 133 19.55 -3.71 1.00
CA GLU A 133 19.96 -5.09 1.22
C GLU A 133 21.49 -5.22 1.23
N GLU A 134 22.19 -4.53 0.33
CA GLU A 134 23.66 -4.47 0.29
C GLU A 134 24.24 -3.79 1.53
N GLU A 135 23.70 -2.63 1.94
CA GLU A 135 24.10 -1.93 3.16
C GLU A 135 23.89 -2.81 4.40
N THR A 136 22.75 -3.49 4.48
CA THR A 136 22.43 -4.42 5.57
C THR A 136 23.40 -5.59 5.59
N ALA A 137 23.76 -6.15 4.43
CA ALA A 137 24.73 -7.23 4.33
C ALA A 137 26.13 -6.79 4.78
N GLN A 138 26.58 -5.60 4.35
CA GLN A 138 27.84 -5.01 4.78
C GLN A 138 27.86 -4.77 6.30
N LEU A 139 26.79 -4.22 6.85
CA LEU A 139 26.67 -3.95 8.28
C LEU A 139 26.71 -5.25 9.10
N LYS A 140 25.98 -6.29 8.68
CA LYS A 140 26.05 -7.63 9.30
C LYS A 140 27.46 -8.19 9.28
N GLU A 141 28.18 -8.02 8.18
CA GLU A 141 29.55 -8.50 8.04
C GLU A 141 30.53 -7.73 8.94
N VAL A 142 30.37 -6.41 9.10
CA VAL A 142 31.14 -5.62 10.05
C VAL A 142 30.87 -6.08 11.49
N PHE A 143 29.59 -6.21 11.87
CA PHE A 143 29.22 -6.70 13.20
C PHE A 143 29.79 -8.09 13.49
N ARG A 144 29.74 -9.01 12.52
CA ARG A 144 30.31 -10.35 12.64
C ARG A 144 31.82 -10.28 12.93
N ARG A 145 32.56 -9.47 12.18
CA ARG A 145 34.02 -9.32 12.36
C ARG A 145 34.37 -8.73 13.73
N GLU A 146 33.66 -7.71 14.18
CA GLU A 146 33.91 -7.10 15.49
C GLU A 146 33.58 -8.06 16.64
N LEU A 147 32.52 -8.86 16.49
CA LEU A 147 32.19 -9.90 17.46
C LEU A 147 33.29 -10.97 17.54
N GLU A 148 33.79 -11.46 16.40
CA GLU A 148 34.90 -12.43 16.36
C GLU A 148 36.20 -11.87 16.96
N LYS A 149 36.50 -10.58 16.72
CA LYS A 149 37.66 -9.91 17.33
C LYS A 149 37.51 -9.86 18.85
N ALA A 150 36.38 -9.38 19.36
CA ALA A 150 36.12 -9.30 20.80
C ALA A 150 36.18 -10.69 21.46
N GLU A 151 35.60 -11.72 20.84
CA GLU A 151 35.72 -13.10 21.33
C GLU A 151 37.18 -13.58 21.36
N SER A 152 37.98 -13.24 20.34
CA SER A 152 39.40 -13.60 20.32
C SER A 152 40.20 -12.89 21.43
N GLU A 153 39.86 -11.64 21.73
CA GLU A 153 40.47 -10.87 22.82
C GLU A 153 40.08 -11.40 24.19
N ILE A 154 38.80 -11.76 24.38
CA ILE A 154 38.32 -12.43 25.59
C ILE A 154 39.06 -13.76 25.79
N LYS A 155 39.24 -14.56 24.73
CA LYS A 155 40.01 -15.82 24.81
C LYS A 155 41.46 -15.58 25.22
N LYS A 156 42.13 -14.60 24.62
CA LYS A 156 43.52 -14.23 24.96
C LYS A 156 43.65 -13.76 26.41
N THR A 157 42.80 -12.82 26.84
CA THR A 157 42.82 -12.29 28.21
C THR A 157 42.49 -13.38 29.23
N THR A 158 41.54 -14.26 28.93
CA THR A 158 41.22 -15.42 29.78
C THR A 158 42.40 -16.38 29.90
N ALA A 159 43.12 -16.65 28.80
CA ALA A 159 44.32 -17.48 28.82
C ALA A 159 45.44 -16.85 29.68
N ILE A 160 45.69 -15.55 29.50
CA ILE A 160 46.67 -14.79 30.32
C ILE A 160 46.30 -14.86 31.81
N ILE A 161 45.01 -14.69 32.15
CA ILE A 161 44.54 -14.77 33.53
C ILE A 161 44.75 -16.19 34.10
N ALA A 162 44.51 -17.23 33.30
CA ALA A 162 44.72 -18.61 33.72
C ALA A 162 46.21 -18.90 33.98
N GLU A 163 47.09 -18.46 33.10
CA GLU A 163 48.56 -18.56 33.27
C GLU A 163 49.04 -17.79 34.49
N TYR A 164 48.56 -16.55 34.69
CA TYR A 164 48.88 -15.75 35.87
C TYR A 164 48.48 -16.47 37.17
N LYS A 165 47.25 -17.00 37.25
CA LYS A 165 46.78 -17.78 38.40
C LYS A 165 47.63 -19.04 38.62
N GLN A 166 48.04 -19.70 37.55
CA GLN A 166 48.92 -20.87 37.64
C GLN A 166 50.29 -20.50 38.22
N ILE A 167 50.90 -19.40 37.77
CA ILE A 167 52.17 -18.88 38.32
C ILE A 167 52.01 -18.55 39.80
N CYS A 168 50.95 -17.84 40.20
CA CYS A 168 50.68 -17.53 41.60
C CYS A 168 50.59 -18.80 42.46
N SER A 169 49.82 -19.81 42.02
CA SER A 169 49.70 -21.09 42.72
C SER A 169 51.04 -21.83 42.85
N GLN A 170 51.85 -21.83 41.78
CA GLN A 170 53.20 -22.41 41.81
C GLN A 170 54.13 -21.69 42.79
N LEU A 171 54.10 -20.35 42.81
CA LEU A 171 54.90 -19.55 43.74
C LEU A 171 54.47 -19.77 45.19
N SER A 172 53.17 -19.79 45.48
CA SER A 172 52.64 -20.11 46.81
C SER A 172 53.10 -21.49 47.27
N THR A 173 52.98 -22.51 46.41
CA THR A 173 53.42 -23.88 46.73
C THR A 173 54.94 -23.95 47.00
N ARG A 174 55.76 -23.24 46.21
CA ARG A 174 57.21 -23.17 46.43
C ARG A 174 57.55 -22.46 47.74
N LEU A 175 56.86 -21.37 48.05
CA LEU A 175 57.04 -20.62 49.28
C LEU A 175 56.71 -21.48 50.50
N GLU A 176 55.57 -22.18 50.48
CA GLU A 176 55.17 -23.11 51.55
C GLU A 176 56.20 -24.22 51.76
N LYS A 177 56.73 -24.81 50.67
CA LYS A 177 57.81 -25.81 50.74
C LYS A 177 59.08 -25.26 51.38
N HIS A 178 59.52 -24.06 51.00
CA HIS A 178 60.69 -23.41 51.60
C HIS A 178 60.45 -23.10 53.08
N GLN A 179 59.28 -22.55 53.44
CA GLN A 179 58.93 -22.27 54.82
C GLN A 179 58.90 -23.54 55.68
N ALA A 180 58.33 -24.63 55.17
CA ALA A 180 58.31 -25.91 55.85
C ALA A 180 59.72 -26.48 56.06
N ALA A 181 60.57 -26.46 55.02
CA ALA A 181 61.95 -26.92 55.11
C ALA A 181 62.78 -26.09 56.10
N THR A 182 62.70 -24.75 56.03
CA THR A 182 63.40 -23.86 56.98
C THR A 182 62.89 -24.06 58.40
N LYS A 183 61.57 -24.28 58.60
CA LYS A 183 61.02 -24.58 59.91
C LYS A 183 61.56 -25.91 60.46
N GLU A 184 61.62 -26.95 59.63
CA GLU A 184 62.19 -28.25 60.02
C GLU A 184 63.68 -28.13 60.38
N GLU A 185 64.47 -27.42 59.58
CA GLU A 185 65.88 -27.11 59.88
C GLU A 185 66.02 -26.36 61.20
N LEU A 186 65.19 -25.33 61.44
CA LEU A 186 65.15 -24.59 62.69
C LEU A 186 64.75 -25.46 63.87
N ASP A 187 63.80 -26.38 63.71
CA ASP A 187 63.37 -27.30 64.76
C ASP A 187 64.47 -28.32 65.08
N VAL A 188 65.24 -28.78 64.09
CA VAL A 188 66.45 -29.60 64.30
C VAL A 188 67.52 -28.82 65.08
N VAL A 189 67.79 -27.57 64.68
CA VAL A 189 68.74 -26.70 65.41
C VAL A 189 68.26 -26.46 66.84
N ARG A 190 66.99 -26.09 67.02
CA ARG A 190 66.35 -25.88 68.33
C ARG A 190 66.47 -27.12 69.21
N SER A 191 66.23 -28.31 68.65
CA SER A 191 66.34 -29.59 69.37
C SER A 191 67.77 -29.86 69.81
N LYS A 192 68.77 -29.65 68.93
CA LYS A 192 70.20 -29.78 69.25
C LYS A 192 70.65 -28.78 70.32
N VAL A 193 70.21 -27.53 70.22
CA VAL A 193 70.50 -26.46 71.19
C VAL A 193 69.88 -26.77 72.56
N SER A 194 68.65 -27.29 72.58
CA SER A 194 67.93 -27.64 73.81
C SER A 194 68.51 -28.89 74.51
N GLY A 195 69.13 -29.79 73.74
CA GLY A 195 69.84 -30.98 74.25
C GLY A 195 71.25 -30.70 74.79
N CYS A 196 71.73 -29.44 74.73
CA CYS A 196 73.03 -29.04 75.28
C CYS A 196 72.83 -28.33 76.63
N GLU A 197 73.34 -28.93 77.73
CA GLU A 197 73.26 -28.38 79.09
C GLU A 197 73.73 -26.92 79.23
N ARG A 198 74.72 -26.51 78.42
CA ARG A 198 75.36 -25.17 78.49
C ARG A 198 74.65 -24.11 77.64
N CYS A 199 74.00 -24.51 76.54
CA CYS A 199 73.35 -23.58 75.59
C CYS A 199 71.88 -23.31 75.96
N ARG A 200 71.21 -24.24 76.63
CA ARG A 200 69.78 -24.14 77.00
C ARG A 200 69.43 -22.89 77.81
N VAL A 201 70.33 -22.42 78.68
CA VAL A 201 70.11 -21.26 79.56
C VAL A 201 70.11 -19.92 78.79
N LEU A 202 70.75 -19.87 77.61
CA LEU A 202 70.89 -18.64 76.81
C LEU A 202 69.66 -18.35 75.92
N PHE A 203 68.89 -19.38 75.53
CA PHE A 203 67.80 -19.26 74.55
C PHE A 203 66.40 -19.06 75.16
N THR A 204 66.27 -19.07 76.49
CA THR A 204 64.97 -18.85 77.18
C THR A 204 64.64 -17.38 77.47
N SER A 205 65.55 -16.44 77.21
CA SER A 205 65.46 -15.07 77.78
C SER A 205 65.43 -13.91 76.78
N THR A 206 65.03 -14.09 75.52
CA THR A 206 65.04 -12.98 74.54
C THR A 206 63.74 -12.83 73.76
N ASP A 207 63.10 -11.67 73.97
CA ASP A 207 61.86 -11.13 73.40
C ASP A 207 62.10 -10.52 71.99
N PRO A 208 61.17 -10.61 71.00
CA PRO A 208 61.43 -10.16 69.62
C PRO A 208 61.07 -8.67 69.41
N LEU A 209 62.04 -7.84 69.03
CA LEU A 209 61.81 -6.44 68.64
C LEU A 209 61.62 -6.27 67.12
N GLN A 210 60.63 -5.46 66.76
CA GLN A 210 60.15 -5.10 65.41
C GLN A 210 61.08 -4.13 64.62
N PRO A 211 60.93 -4.04 63.28
CA PRO A 211 61.74 -3.23 62.38
C PRO A 211 61.32 -1.76 62.31
N GLY A 212 62.31 -0.87 62.20
CA GLY A 212 62.14 0.59 62.14
C GLY A 212 61.67 1.11 60.78
N SER A 213 60.84 2.15 60.83
CA SER A 213 60.47 3.05 59.73
C SER A 213 61.40 4.26 59.71
N PRO A 214 61.69 4.84 58.53
CA PRO A 214 62.01 6.26 58.43
C PRO A 214 60.97 7.01 57.60
N ARG A 215 60.69 8.22 58.11
CA ARG A 215 59.82 9.27 57.61
C ARG A 215 60.72 10.42 57.11
N GLY A 216 60.29 11.13 56.07
CA GLY A 216 60.87 12.42 55.63
C GLY A 216 60.97 12.50 54.10
N GLY A 217 60.68 13.59 53.42
CA GLY A 217 60.25 14.94 53.81
C GLY A 217 59.82 15.72 52.56
N ASP A 218 59.09 16.81 52.78
CA ASP A 218 58.84 17.92 51.84
C ASP A 218 60.06 18.87 51.86
N PRO A 219 60.19 19.93 51.03
CA PRO A 219 59.60 20.29 49.73
C PRO A 219 60.71 20.65 48.69
N LEU A 220 60.40 20.87 47.40
CA LEU A 220 61.13 21.83 46.52
C LEU A 220 60.45 21.93 45.14
N THR A 221 60.10 23.18 44.82
CA THR A 221 59.53 23.72 43.58
C THR A 221 60.45 23.53 42.37
N GLU A 222 59.84 23.53 41.17
CA GLU A 222 60.40 23.60 39.79
C GLU A 222 60.27 22.30 38.95
N PRO A 223 59.02 21.87 38.69
CA PRO A 223 58.60 21.56 37.30
C PRO A 223 57.18 22.07 36.95
N ALA A 224 56.61 22.92 37.80
CA ALA A 224 55.19 23.28 37.74
C ALA A 224 54.79 24.04 36.46
N ASP A 225 55.68 24.81 35.83
CA ASP A 225 55.33 25.63 34.66
C ASP A 225 55.14 24.79 33.37
N GLU A 226 55.95 23.74 33.16
CA GLU A 226 55.79 22.85 31.99
C GLU A 226 54.55 21.96 32.12
N GLU A 227 54.27 21.48 33.33
CA GLU A 227 53.07 20.68 33.62
C GLU A 227 51.80 21.54 33.54
N GLN A 228 51.87 22.80 34.01
CA GLN A 228 50.78 23.76 33.88
C GLN A 228 50.52 24.15 32.43
N ASP A 229 51.56 24.30 31.60
CA ASP A 229 51.41 24.58 30.17
C ASP A 229 50.88 23.37 29.39
N GLY A 230 51.30 22.16 29.74
CA GLY A 230 50.70 20.92 29.20
C GLY A 230 49.22 20.79 29.52
N LEU A 231 48.80 21.14 30.74
CA LEU A 231 47.39 21.16 31.15
C LEU A 231 46.59 22.26 30.43
N LYS A 232 47.17 23.44 30.20
CA LYS A 232 46.52 24.51 29.41
C LYS A 232 46.31 24.09 27.96
N GLU A 233 47.26 23.37 27.37
CA GLU A 233 47.13 22.87 25.99
C GLU A 233 46.08 21.77 25.89
N GLN A 234 46.04 20.84 26.87
CA GLN A 234 44.96 19.84 26.96
C GLN A 234 43.59 20.49 27.15
N LEU A 235 43.50 21.54 27.96
CA LEU A 235 42.26 22.30 28.14
C LEU A 235 41.78 22.92 26.82
N ARG A 236 42.69 23.56 26.07
CA ARG A 236 42.36 24.13 24.75
C ARG A 236 41.93 23.07 23.75
N HIS A 237 42.58 21.91 23.75
CA HIS A 237 42.22 20.79 22.88
C HIS A 237 40.79 20.31 23.17
N LEU A 238 40.48 20.08 24.45
CA LEU A 238 39.14 19.68 24.90
C LEU A 238 38.08 20.77 24.63
N GLU A 239 38.42 22.05 24.77
CA GLU A 239 37.53 23.15 24.39
C GLU A 239 37.21 23.16 22.90
N LEU A 240 38.19 22.82 22.06
CA LEU A 240 38.02 22.74 20.61
C LEU A 240 37.16 21.53 20.20
N GLU A 241 37.42 20.36 20.79
CA GLU A 241 36.58 19.17 20.61
C GLU A 241 35.14 19.42 21.08
N LEU A 242 34.97 20.12 22.20
CA LEU A 242 33.65 20.50 22.70
C LEU A 242 32.93 21.48 21.75
N ALA A 243 33.64 22.45 21.17
CA ALA A 243 33.07 23.36 20.18
C ALA A 243 32.64 22.61 18.91
N GLN A 244 33.48 21.67 18.46
CA GLN A 244 33.21 20.87 17.26
C GLN A 244 32.02 19.92 17.45
N THR A 245 31.94 19.23 18.59
CA THR A 245 30.78 18.39 18.93
C THR A 245 29.50 19.20 19.14
N LYS A 246 29.58 20.40 19.73
CA LYS A 246 28.44 21.33 19.81
C LYS A 246 27.95 21.76 18.43
N LEU A 247 28.86 22.04 17.50
CA LEU A 247 28.50 22.38 16.12
C LEU A 247 27.79 21.21 15.44
N GLN A 248 28.36 20.00 15.51
CA GLN A 248 27.73 18.78 14.97
C GLN A 248 26.35 18.51 15.57
N LEU A 249 26.18 18.77 16.87
CA LEU A 249 24.88 18.63 17.52
C LEU A 249 23.85 19.63 16.99
N VAL A 250 24.24 20.89 16.75
CA VAL A 250 23.35 21.90 16.17
C VAL A 250 23.00 21.54 14.72
N GLU A 251 23.96 21.10 13.92
CA GLU A 251 23.73 20.64 12.55
C GLU A 251 22.78 19.44 12.51
N ALA A 252 22.98 18.46 13.39
CA ALA A 252 22.10 17.31 13.52
C ALA A 252 20.68 17.73 13.95
N LYS A 253 20.55 18.65 14.91
CA LYS A 253 19.23 19.18 15.33
C LYS A 253 18.52 19.92 14.20
N CYS A 254 19.22 20.78 13.47
CA CYS A 254 18.66 21.46 12.30
C CYS A 254 18.21 20.45 11.23
N ARG A 255 19.00 19.37 11.01
CA ARG A 255 18.64 18.32 10.06
C ARG A 255 17.40 17.54 10.49
N ILE A 256 17.28 17.21 11.77
CA ILE A 256 16.08 16.57 12.33
C ILE A 256 14.87 17.48 12.16
N GLN A 257 15.00 18.76 12.48
CA GLN A 257 13.90 19.72 12.37
C GLN A 257 13.41 19.88 10.92
N GLU A 258 14.33 19.90 9.96
CA GLU A 258 14.01 19.89 8.52
C GLU A 258 13.27 18.62 8.11
N LEU A 259 13.73 17.44 8.54
CA LEU A 259 13.07 16.17 8.25
C LEU A 259 11.68 16.08 8.91
N GLU A 260 11.52 16.62 10.12
CA GLU A 260 10.22 16.70 10.79
C GLU A 260 9.25 17.61 10.03
N HIS A 261 9.73 18.73 9.49
CA HIS A 261 8.94 19.61 8.64
C HIS A 261 8.52 18.91 7.35
N GLN A 262 9.45 18.26 6.65
CA GLN A 262 9.17 17.48 5.44
C GLN A 262 8.16 16.36 5.69
N ARG A 263 8.32 15.62 6.81
CA ARG A 263 7.34 14.62 7.25
C ARG A 263 5.97 15.25 7.48
N GLY A 264 5.92 16.43 8.11
CA GLY A 264 4.68 17.17 8.35
C GLY A 264 3.96 17.55 7.05
N VAL A 265 4.71 18.03 6.05
CA VAL A 265 4.19 18.36 4.71
C VAL A 265 3.64 17.11 4.02
N LEU A 266 4.44 16.04 3.94
CA LEU A 266 4.01 14.78 3.32
C LEU A 266 2.79 14.18 4.02
N MET A 267 2.72 14.25 5.36
CA MET A 267 1.54 13.80 6.11
C MET A 267 0.29 14.64 5.79
N SER A 268 0.45 15.96 5.63
CA SER A 268 -0.64 16.84 5.20
C SER A 268 -1.10 16.51 3.77
N GLU A 269 -0.18 16.23 2.86
CA GLU A 269 -0.49 15.82 1.48
C GLU A 269 -1.20 14.47 1.42
N VAL A 270 -0.73 13.47 2.17
CA VAL A 270 -1.41 12.17 2.30
C VAL A 270 -2.81 12.35 2.88
N GLN A 271 -2.98 13.21 3.88
CA GLN A 271 -4.28 13.50 4.48
C GLN A 271 -5.20 14.25 3.50
N ALA A 272 -4.68 15.17 2.70
CA ALA A 272 -5.41 15.85 1.64
C ALA A 272 -5.83 14.87 0.52
N ALA A 273 -4.95 13.95 0.12
CA ALA A 273 -5.26 12.90 -0.86
C ALA A 273 -6.32 11.92 -0.33
N LYS A 274 -6.26 11.54 0.96
CA LYS A 274 -7.31 10.74 1.62
C LYS A 274 -8.64 11.48 1.72
N ASN A 275 -8.61 12.78 1.95
CA ASN A 275 -9.83 13.60 2.05
C ASN A 275 -10.34 14.11 0.70
N SER A 276 -9.64 13.80 -0.39
CA SER A 276 -10.04 14.12 -1.76
C SER A 276 -11.37 13.46 -2.11
N TRP A 277 -12.15 14.16 -2.93
CA TRP A 277 -13.45 13.70 -3.43
C TRP A 277 -13.35 12.31 -4.10
N PHE A 278 -12.21 12.00 -4.73
CA PHE A 278 -11.95 10.70 -5.34
C PHE A 278 -11.91 9.56 -4.30
N SER A 279 -11.19 9.73 -3.20
CA SER A 279 -11.14 8.77 -2.08
C SER A 279 -12.48 8.62 -1.37
N LYS A 280 -13.25 9.73 -1.22
CA LYS A 280 -14.60 9.70 -0.62
C LYS A 280 -15.65 9.02 -1.51
N THR A 281 -15.44 9.02 -2.83
CA THR A 281 -16.38 8.40 -3.79
C THR A 281 -16.06 6.91 -4.01
N LEU A 282 -14.79 6.53 -3.94
CA LEU A 282 -14.36 5.14 -4.12
C LEU A 282 -14.43 4.29 -2.86
N ALA A 283 -14.33 4.87 -1.66
CA ALA A 283 -14.41 4.11 -0.40
C ALA A 283 -15.72 3.30 -0.23
N PRO A 284 -16.92 3.82 -0.55
CA PRO A 284 -18.16 3.05 -0.52
C PRO A 284 -18.21 1.94 -1.57
N ILE A 285 -17.60 2.17 -2.73
CA ILE A 285 -17.54 1.18 -3.83
C ILE A 285 -16.62 0.03 -3.43
N GLY A 286 -15.46 0.32 -2.84
CA GLY A 286 -14.55 -0.70 -2.31
C GLY A 286 -15.16 -1.55 -1.19
N GLN A 287 -15.95 -0.96 -0.29
CA GLN A 287 -16.69 -1.72 0.73
C GLN A 287 -17.76 -2.64 0.11
N ARG A 288 -18.47 -2.18 -0.92
CA ARG A 288 -19.45 -3.02 -1.63
C ARG A 288 -18.80 -4.18 -2.37
N ILE A 289 -17.65 -3.95 -3.01
CA ILE A 289 -16.90 -5.02 -3.70
C ILE A 289 -16.39 -6.04 -2.69
N SER A 290 -15.86 -5.60 -1.54
CA SER A 290 -15.41 -6.49 -0.46
C SER A 290 -16.56 -7.32 0.11
N PHE A 291 -17.73 -6.71 0.31
CA PHE A 291 -18.93 -7.43 0.78
C PHE A 291 -19.42 -8.47 -0.23
N CYS A 292 -19.43 -8.14 -1.54
CA CYS A 292 -19.76 -9.12 -2.57
C CYS A 292 -18.76 -10.27 -2.64
N TYR A 293 -17.46 -10.00 -2.49
CA TYR A 293 -16.43 -11.05 -2.44
C TYR A 293 -16.60 -11.95 -1.22
N GLN A 294 -16.94 -11.38 -0.06
CA GLN A 294 -17.16 -12.15 1.17
C GLN A 294 -18.40 -13.06 1.05
N VAL A 295 -19.50 -12.55 0.49
CA VAL A 295 -20.72 -13.35 0.24
C VAL A 295 -20.46 -14.49 -0.73
N VAL A 296 -19.69 -14.25 -1.80
CA VAL A 296 -19.32 -15.30 -2.77
C VAL A 296 -18.37 -16.33 -2.16
N LEU A 297 -17.44 -15.92 -1.29
CA LEU A 297 -16.55 -16.85 -0.59
C LEU A 297 -17.28 -17.71 0.43
N ASP A 298 -18.26 -17.14 1.13
CA ASP A 298 -19.08 -17.87 2.11
C ASP A 298 -20.02 -18.88 1.40
N GLU A 299 -20.60 -18.55 0.23
CA GLU A 299 -21.41 -19.50 -0.57
C GLU A 299 -20.59 -20.67 -1.16
N TYR A 300 -19.29 -20.47 -1.41
CA TYR A 300 -18.43 -21.51 -1.99
C TYR A 300 -17.75 -22.42 -0.95
N CYS A 301 -17.78 -22.08 0.34
CA CYS A 301 -17.20 -22.89 1.41
C CYS A 301 -18.20 -23.83 2.11
N ASP A 302 -19.49 -23.80 1.75
CA ASP A 302 -20.56 -24.63 2.34
C ASP A 302 -20.83 -25.97 1.60
N PHE A 303 -19.84 -26.49 0.85
CA PHE A 303 -19.88 -27.81 0.19
C PHE A 303 -18.68 -28.67 0.62
#